data_AF-A0A2V6HZJ5-F1
#
_entry.id   AF-A0A2V6HZJ5-F1
#
_cell.length_a   1.000
_cell.length_b   1.000
_cell.length_c   1.000
_cell.angle_alpha   90.00
_cell.angle_beta   90.00
_cell.angle_gamma   90.00
#
_symmetry.space_group_name_H-M   'P 1'
#
loop_
_entity.id
_entity.type
_entity.pdbx_description
1 polymer ?
#
loop_
_entity_poly.entity_id
_entity_poly.type
_entity_poly.pdbx_seq_one_letter_code
_entity_poly.pdbx_strand_id
1 'polypeptide(L)'
;MNRFFDVDGDVSIQLAPWKLIAQNEPVKIARFILKVPLRFRSDIAGGVIVVPLGYDSDLASIPQFAWSIFMASDDPRIELGGWVHDLLYQNHGGVPLESGSMTSLSRKQCDTILAYEAMPDLSATAFQCSAVYQALRRFGQGWPGDSFWERFT
;
A
#
# COMPACT_ATOMS: atom_id res chain seq x y z
N MET A 1 8.81 17.15 6.28
CA MET A 1 9.76 16.60 5.27
C MET A 1 9.08 15.39 4.69
N ASN A 2 8.80 15.39 3.38
CA ASN A 2 8.07 14.29 2.74
C ASN A 2 8.84 12.97 2.90
N ARG A 3 8.13 11.89 3.22
CA ARG A 3 8.63 10.51 3.33
C ARG A 3 8.70 9.82 1.98
N PHE A 4 7.87 10.25 1.03
CA PHE A 4 8.03 9.94 -0.40
C PHE A 4 9.03 10.92 -1.02
N PHE A 5 10.02 10.38 -1.72
CA PHE A 5 11.03 11.17 -2.43
C PHE A 5 11.36 10.50 -3.75
N ASP A 6 11.94 11.28 -4.68
CA ASP A 6 12.23 10.90 -6.07
C ASP A 6 10.98 10.60 -6.93
N VAL A 7 9.84 11.19 -6.58
CA VAL A 7 8.59 11.08 -7.32
C VAL A 7 8.01 12.46 -7.59
N ASP A 8 7.82 12.79 -8.87
CA ASP A 8 7.35 14.11 -9.32
C ASP A 8 5.86 14.12 -9.73
N GLY A 9 5.23 12.95 -9.93
CA GLY A 9 3.87 12.83 -10.47
C GLY A 9 3.40 11.39 -10.63
N ASP A 10 2.63 11.08 -11.68
CA ASP A 10 2.09 9.74 -11.95
C ASP A 10 3.19 8.67 -11.98
N VAL A 11 3.02 7.64 -11.15
CA VAL A 11 4.03 6.58 -10.96
C VAL A 11 3.67 5.27 -11.63
N SER A 12 2.43 5.11 -12.09
CA SER A 12 1.96 3.84 -12.65
C SER A 12 1.18 4.02 -13.94
N ILE A 13 0.92 2.88 -14.57
CA ILE A 13 -0.06 2.77 -15.65
C ILE A 13 -1.07 1.69 -15.29
N GLN A 14 -2.36 1.98 -15.52
CA GLN A 14 -3.39 0.96 -15.51
C GLN A 14 -3.26 0.10 -16.77
N LEU A 15 -3.34 -1.22 -16.62
CA LEU A 15 -3.40 -2.14 -17.74
C LEU A 15 -4.76 -2.06 -18.43
N ALA A 16 -4.72 -1.92 -19.75
CA ALA A 16 -5.93 -1.92 -20.56
C ALA A 16 -6.60 -3.31 -20.58
N PRO A 17 -7.94 -3.39 -20.71
CA PRO A 17 -8.69 -4.65 -20.71
C PRO A 17 -8.16 -5.73 -21.66
N TRP A 18 -7.70 -5.35 -22.86
CA TRP A 18 -7.17 -6.30 -23.84
C TRP A 18 -5.82 -6.90 -23.44
N LYS A 19 -5.00 -6.20 -22.64
CA LYS A 19 -3.78 -6.78 -22.08
C LYS A 19 -4.09 -7.80 -20.99
N LEU A 20 -5.10 -7.54 -20.16
CA LEU A 20 -5.57 -8.48 -19.14
C LEU A 20 -6.11 -9.77 -19.77
N ILE A 21 -6.91 -9.64 -20.83
CA ILE A 21 -7.41 -10.79 -21.60
C ILE A 21 -6.24 -11.61 -22.19
N ALA A 22 -5.23 -10.94 -22.75
CA ALA A 22 -4.05 -11.60 -23.30
C ALA A 22 -3.20 -12.31 -22.22
N GLN A 23 -3.32 -11.91 -20.96
CA GLN A 23 -2.63 -12.51 -19.81
C GLN A 23 -3.51 -13.56 -19.07
N ASN A 24 -4.70 -13.91 -19.59
CA ASN A 24 -5.68 -14.76 -18.93
C ASN A 24 -6.13 -14.25 -17.53
N GLU A 25 -6.05 -12.94 -17.30
CA GLU A 25 -6.46 -12.30 -16.05
C GLU A 25 -7.91 -11.79 -16.16
N PRO A 26 -8.72 -11.86 -15.07
CA PRO A 26 -10.10 -11.41 -15.10
C PRO A 26 -10.18 -9.88 -15.24
N VAL A 27 -10.85 -9.42 -16.31
CA VAL A 27 -11.04 -7.98 -16.65
C VAL A 27 -11.81 -7.18 -15.58
N LYS A 28 -12.42 -7.86 -14.61
CA LYS A 28 -13.11 -7.22 -13.47
C LYS A 28 -12.15 -6.59 -12.46
N ILE A 29 -10.87 -6.93 -12.50
CA ILE A 29 -9.85 -6.42 -11.57
C ILE A 29 -9.00 -5.39 -12.33
N ALA A 30 -8.91 -4.17 -11.82
CA ALA A 30 -7.96 -3.19 -12.32
C ALA A 30 -6.56 -3.60 -11.86
N ARG A 31 -5.63 -3.79 -12.80
CA ARG A 31 -4.21 -4.00 -12.49
C ARG A 31 -3.40 -2.80 -12.90
N PHE A 32 -2.43 -2.48 -12.05
CA PHE A 32 -1.52 -1.37 -12.25
C PHE A 32 -0.10 -1.91 -12.29
N ILE A 33 0.76 -1.23 -13.05
CA ILE A 33 2.19 -1.52 -13.09
C ILE A 33 2.95 -0.24 -12.76
N LEU A 34 3.82 -0.32 -11.76
CA LEU A 34 4.69 0.77 -11.37
C LEU A 34 5.76 1.03 -12.46
N LYS A 35 5.84 2.25 -12.96
CA LYS A 35 6.78 2.66 -14.03
C LYS A 35 8.05 3.30 -13.52
N VAL A 36 8.04 3.78 -12.29
CA VAL A 36 9.19 4.36 -11.61
C VAL A 36 9.37 3.66 -10.26
N PRO A 37 10.60 3.41 -9.79
CA PRO A 37 10.79 2.86 -8.46
C PRO A 37 10.27 3.85 -7.41
N LEU A 38 9.48 3.37 -6.45
CA LEU A 38 8.93 4.20 -5.39
C LEU A 38 9.78 4.04 -4.13
N ARG A 39 10.32 5.14 -3.62
CA ARG A 39 11.05 5.17 -2.35
C ARG A 39 10.22 5.81 -1.26
N PHE A 40 10.11 5.12 -0.13
CA PHE A 40 9.35 5.57 1.01
C PHE A 40 10.15 5.40 2.31
N ARG A 41 10.34 6.50 3.05
CA ARG A 41 10.98 6.47 4.37
C ARG A 41 9.97 6.15 5.46
N SER A 42 10.16 5.01 6.11
CA SER A 42 9.38 4.56 7.26
C SER A 42 10.21 4.60 8.53
N ASP A 43 9.67 5.24 9.58
CA ASP A 43 10.30 5.22 10.90
C ASP A 43 9.99 3.88 11.58
N ILE A 44 8.81 3.32 11.32
CA ILE A 44 8.39 1.99 11.82
C ILE A 44 9.25 0.88 11.24
N ALA A 45 9.55 0.91 9.94
CA ALA A 45 10.46 -0.05 9.31
C ALA A 45 11.93 0.22 9.63
N GLY A 46 12.25 1.39 10.17
CA GLY A 46 13.60 1.82 10.52
C GLY A 46 14.48 2.17 9.32
N GLY A 47 13.90 2.54 8.18
CA GLY A 47 14.65 2.83 6.96
C GLY A 47 13.80 3.15 5.73
N VAL A 48 14.42 3.04 4.56
CA VAL A 48 13.76 3.28 3.27
C VAL A 48 13.27 1.96 2.69
N ILE A 49 11.96 1.89 2.46
CA ILE A 49 11.30 0.83 1.71
C ILE A 49 11.33 1.22 0.24
N VAL A 50 11.73 0.28 -0.63
CA VAL A 50 11.79 0.50 -2.08
C VAL A 50 10.81 -0.46 -2.76
N VAL A 51 9.81 0.10 -3.45
CA VAL A 51 8.97 -0.65 -4.37
C VAL A 51 9.66 -0.69 -5.74
N PRO A 52 9.97 -1.88 -6.29
CA PRO A 52 10.75 -1.99 -7.51
C PRO A 52 9.96 -1.52 -8.73
N LEU A 53 10.68 -1.03 -9.75
CA LEU A 53 10.11 -0.76 -11.06
C LEU A 53 9.49 -2.05 -11.64
N GLY A 54 8.31 -1.92 -12.25
CA GLY A 54 7.59 -3.04 -12.84
C GLY A 54 6.78 -3.86 -11.84
N TYR A 55 6.72 -3.43 -10.57
CA TYR A 55 5.86 -4.07 -9.57
C TYR A 55 4.40 -4.04 -10.02
N ASP A 56 3.80 -5.22 -10.09
CA ASP A 56 2.40 -5.44 -10.45
C ASP A 56 1.60 -5.52 -9.15
N SER A 57 0.56 -4.69 -9.08
CA SER A 57 -0.41 -4.81 -8.01
C SER A 57 -1.81 -4.44 -8.47
N ASP A 58 -2.78 -5.03 -7.80
CA ASP A 58 -4.21 -4.75 -7.98
C ASP A 58 -4.73 -3.69 -7.00
N LEU A 59 -3.86 -3.16 -6.11
CA LEU A 59 -4.23 -2.21 -5.04
C LEU A 59 -5.38 -2.71 -4.15
N ALA A 60 -5.61 -4.03 -4.14
CA ALA A 60 -6.79 -4.63 -3.52
C ALA A 60 -6.57 -5.02 -2.04
N SER A 61 -5.37 -4.84 -1.49
CA SER A 61 -5.14 -5.06 -0.05
C SER A 61 -5.91 -4.06 0.82
N ILE A 62 -6.25 -2.89 0.26
CA ILE A 62 -7.05 -1.86 0.91
C ILE A 62 -8.51 -2.06 0.50
N PRO A 63 -9.45 -2.28 1.45
CA PRO A 63 -10.86 -2.49 1.15
C PRO A 63 -11.44 -1.36 0.29
N GLN A 64 -12.19 -1.68 -0.77
CA GLN A 64 -12.80 -0.69 -1.68
C GLN A 64 -13.57 0.43 -0.96
N PHE A 65 -14.26 0.12 0.13
CA PHE A 65 -14.97 1.14 0.91
C PHE A 65 -14.02 2.08 1.67
N ALA A 66 -12.82 1.63 2.06
CA ALA A 66 -11.81 2.47 2.70
C ALA A 66 -11.34 3.57 1.74
N TRP A 67 -11.25 3.27 0.44
CA TRP A 67 -11.04 4.27 -0.60
C TRP A 67 -12.20 5.29 -0.62
N SER A 68 -13.45 4.84 -0.62
CA SER A 68 -14.61 5.74 -0.63
C SER A 68 -14.70 6.70 0.57
N ILE A 69 -14.09 6.37 1.71
CA ILE A 69 -14.04 7.25 2.90
C ILE A 69 -13.01 8.38 2.73
N PHE A 70 -11.99 8.14 1.91
CA PHE A 70 -10.80 8.97 1.85
C PHE A 70 -10.78 9.89 0.62
N MET A 71 -10.92 9.30 -0.57
CA MET A 71 -11.03 9.92 -1.91
C MET A 71 -11.09 8.76 -2.94
N ALA A 72 -11.64 9.01 -4.13
CA ALA A 72 -11.85 7.96 -5.12
C ALA A 72 -10.55 7.16 -5.41
N SER A 73 -10.69 5.86 -5.71
CA SER A 73 -9.58 4.92 -5.90
C SER A 73 -8.63 5.28 -7.05
N ASP A 74 -9.00 6.26 -7.85
CA ASP A 74 -8.24 6.83 -8.96
C ASP A 74 -7.49 8.12 -8.58
N ASP A 75 -7.49 8.55 -7.30
CA ASP A 75 -6.72 9.70 -6.88
C ASP A 75 -5.21 9.35 -6.77
N PRO A 76 -4.34 9.98 -7.58
CA PRO A 76 -2.91 9.68 -7.62
C PRO A 76 -2.21 9.87 -6.27
N ARG A 77 -2.80 10.67 -5.36
CA ARG A 77 -2.23 10.94 -4.04
C ARG A 77 -2.24 9.69 -3.18
N ILE A 78 -3.27 8.85 -3.23
CA ILE A 78 -3.36 7.66 -2.36
C ILE A 78 -2.60 6.47 -2.95
N GLU A 79 -2.45 6.46 -4.27
CA GLU A 79 -1.77 5.40 -5.02
C GLU A 79 -0.39 5.08 -4.43
N LEU A 80 0.39 6.10 -4.07
CA LEU A 80 1.72 5.96 -3.48
C LEU A 80 1.71 5.16 -2.16
N GLY A 81 0.74 5.41 -1.29
CA GLY A 81 0.58 4.66 -0.04
C GLY A 81 0.15 3.21 -0.31
N GLY A 82 -0.76 3.01 -1.26
CA GLY A 82 -1.26 1.69 -1.66
C GLY A 82 -0.15 0.77 -2.16
N TRP A 83 0.77 1.28 -2.98
CA TRP A 83 1.92 0.51 -3.48
C TRP A 83 2.82 -0.03 -2.37
N VAL A 84 3.15 0.82 -1.39
CA VAL A 84 3.98 0.42 -0.25
C VAL A 84 3.24 -0.62 0.59
N HIS A 85 1.95 -0.42 0.84
CA HIS A 85 1.14 -1.34 1.63
C HIS A 85 0.97 -2.70 0.97
N ASP A 86 0.72 -2.75 -0.34
CA ASP A 86 0.64 -3.99 -1.10
C ASP A 86 1.96 -4.76 -1.06
N LEU A 87 3.10 -4.08 -1.22
CA LEU A 87 4.41 -4.71 -1.12
C LEU A 87 4.62 -5.35 0.26
N LEU A 88 4.26 -4.62 1.32
CA LEU A 88 4.33 -5.14 2.68
C LEU A 88 3.42 -6.35 2.86
N TYR A 89 2.21 -6.32 2.31
CA TYR A 89 1.24 -7.40 2.42
C TYR A 89 1.62 -8.66 1.63
N GLN A 90 2.07 -8.50 0.38
CA GLN A 90 2.52 -9.62 -0.46
C GLN A 90 3.70 -10.37 0.16
N ASN A 91 4.57 -9.66 0.89
CA ASN A 91 5.72 -10.26 1.56
C ASN A 91 5.47 -10.60 3.05
N HIS A 92 4.23 -10.55 3.53
CA HIS A 92 3.89 -10.79 4.94
C HIS A 92 4.76 -9.98 5.93
N GLY A 93 5.00 -8.71 5.59
CA GLY A 93 5.77 -7.76 6.39
C GLY A 93 7.28 -7.90 6.30
N GLY A 94 7.78 -8.94 5.61
CA GLY A 94 9.20 -9.10 5.33
C GLY A 94 9.61 -8.24 4.14
N VAL A 95 10.31 -7.13 4.37
CA VAL A 95 10.82 -6.30 3.27
C VAL A 95 12.31 -5.96 3.45
N PRO A 96 13.10 -6.06 2.36
CA PRO A 96 14.46 -5.54 2.37
C PRO A 96 14.41 -4.01 2.33
N LEU A 97 15.15 -3.38 3.25
CA LEU A 97 15.39 -1.95 3.25
C LEU A 97 16.49 -1.61 2.23
N GLU A 98 16.51 -0.36 1.76
CA GLU A 98 17.57 0.13 0.85
C GLU A 98 18.99 -0.03 1.43
N SER A 99 19.11 -0.05 2.76
CA SER A 99 20.38 -0.32 3.46
C SER A 99 20.90 -1.76 3.32
N GLY A 100 20.11 -2.67 2.75
CA GLY A 100 20.41 -4.10 2.65
C GLY A 100 19.95 -4.93 3.87
N SER A 101 19.41 -4.28 4.91
CA SER A 101 18.83 -4.98 6.06
C SER A 101 17.45 -5.52 5.75
N MET A 102 17.13 -6.73 6.23
CA MET A 102 15.78 -7.27 6.16
C MET A 102 15.00 -6.87 7.41
N THR A 103 13.83 -6.25 7.23
CA THR A 103 12.91 -5.93 8.32
C THR A 103 11.69 -6.85 8.25
N SER A 104 11.24 -7.34 9.40
CA SER A 104 10.01 -8.12 9.54
C SER A 104 9.00 -7.31 10.34
N LEU A 105 7.93 -6.89 9.68
CA LEU A 105 6.86 -6.11 10.26
C LEU A 105 5.66 -6.99 10.56
N SER A 106 4.99 -6.72 11.68
CA SER A 106 3.66 -7.27 11.91
C SER A 106 2.64 -6.62 10.99
N ARG A 107 1.51 -7.30 10.78
CA ARG A 107 0.37 -6.72 10.05
C ARG A 107 -0.05 -5.37 10.61
N LYS A 108 -0.11 -5.23 11.94
CA LYS A 108 -0.43 -3.97 12.62
C LYS A 108 0.55 -2.86 12.25
N GLN A 109 1.84 -3.17 12.18
CA GLN A 109 2.86 -2.21 11.74
C GLN A 109 2.66 -1.82 10.27
N CYS A 110 2.31 -2.76 9.39
CA CYS A 110 2.02 -2.46 7.99
C CYS A 110 0.80 -1.54 7.84
N ASP A 111 -0.29 -1.83 8.56
CA ASP A 111 -1.50 -0.98 8.61
C ASP A 111 -1.16 0.43 9.13
N THR A 112 -0.29 0.50 10.15
CA THR A 112 0.13 1.77 10.78
C THR A 112 1.01 2.59 9.84
N ILE A 113 1.91 1.95 9.08
CA ILE A 113 2.74 2.62 8.07
C ILE A 113 1.86 3.31 7.03
N LEU A 114 0.86 2.60 6.50
CA LEU A 114 -0.06 3.21 5.55
C LEU A 114 -0.84 4.37 6.19
N ALA A 115 -1.49 4.11 7.33
CA ALA A 115 -2.42 5.05 7.95
C ALA A 115 -1.77 6.30 8.53
N TYR A 116 -0.60 6.17 9.15
CA TYR A 116 -0.01 7.22 9.98
C TYR A 116 1.37 7.70 9.48
N GLU A 117 1.99 7.03 8.53
CA GLU A 117 3.22 7.53 7.90
C GLU A 117 2.98 7.97 6.45
N ALA A 118 2.35 7.13 5.62
CA ALA A 118 2.13 7.44 4.22
C ALA A 118 1.00 8.47 4.02
N MET A 119 -0.19 8.19 4.55
CA MET A 119 -1.38 9.01 4.32
C MET A 119 -1.24 10.48 4.74
N PRO A 120 -0.67 10.84 5.91
CA PRO A 120 -0.50 12.25 6.30
C PRO A 120 0.33 13.06 5.29
N ASP A 121 1.37 12.46 4.72
CA ASP A 121 2.22 13.11 3.69
C ASP A 121 1.48 13.27 2.35
N LEU A 122 0.41 12.51 2.15
CA LEU A 122 -0.50 12.59 1.01
C LEU A 122 -1.69 13.53 1.28
N SER A 123 -1.56 14.39 2.30
CA SER A 123 -2.56 15.37 2.76
C SER A 123 -3.81 14.78 3.41
N ALA A 124 -3.69 13.59 4.00
CA ALA A 124 -4.74 13.02 4.85
C ALA A 124 -5.03 13.86 6.08
N THR A 125 -6.32 13.95 6.43
CA THR A 125 -6.71 14.37 7.77
C THR A 125 -6.58 13.22 8.77
N ALA A 126 -6.34 13.52 10.04
CA ALA A 126 -6.22 12.53 11.11
C ALA A 126 -7.47 11.63 11.26
N PHE A 127 -8.66 12.17 10.97
CA PHE A 127 -9.90 11.39 10.97
C PHE A 127 -9.87 10.33 9.88
N GLN A 128 -9.46 10.71 8.66
CA GLN A 128 -9.38 9.79 7.55
C GLN A 128 -8.30 8.70 7.76
N CYS A 129 -7.13 9.08 8.30
CA CYS A 129 -6.10 8.11 8.74
C CYS A 129 -6.67 7.06 9.70
N SER A 130 -7.42 7.51 10.69
CA SER A 130 -8.02 6.63 11.70
C SER A 130 -9.11 5.74 11.11
N ALA A 131 -9.92 6.27 10.20
CA ALA A 131 -10.96 5.49 9.52
C ALA A 131 -10.37 4.39 8.64
N VAL A 132 -9.31 4.70 7.87
CA VAL A 132 -8.61 3.70 7.04
C VAL A 132 -7.91 2.67 7.93
N TYR A 133 -7.22 3.08 8.99
CA TYR A 133 -6.62 2.14 9.94
C TYR A 133 -7.67 1.15 10.47
N GLN A 134 -8.81 1.65 10.95
CA GLN A 134 -9.89 0.79 11.45
C GLN A 134 -10.49 -0.12 10.36
N ALA A 135 -10.58 0.36 9.12
CA ALA A 135 -11.02 -0.44 7.99
C ALA A 135 -10.05 -1.60 7.70
N LEU A 136 -8.74 -1.33 7.69
CA LEU A 136 -7.69 -2.33 7.45
C LEU A 136 -7.64 -3.39 8.56
N ARG A 137 -7.77 -2.97 9.83
CA ARG A 137 -7.81 -3.91 10.97
C ARG A 137 -8.97 -4.89 10.87
N ARG A 138 -10.16 -4.39 10.53
CA ARG A 138 -11.41 -5.18 10.55
C ARG A 138 -11.66 -5.97 9.28
N PHE A 139 -11.29 -5.44 8.12
CA PHE A 139 -11.65 -5.99 6.81
C PHE A 139 -10.46 -6.32 5.90
N GLY A 140 -9.23 -5.91 6.27
CA GLY A 140 -8.03 -6.31 5.54
C GLY A 140 -7.75 -7.81 5.65
N GLN A 141 -6.92 -8.33 4.73
CA GLN A 141 -6.51 -9.73 4.79
C GLN A 141 -5.82 -10.05 6.12
N GLY A 142 -6.19 -11.17 6.73
CA GLY A 142 -5.51 -11.69 7.92
C GLY A 142 -4.28 -12.51 7.55
N TRP A 143 -3.26 -12.51 8.40
CA TRP A 143 -2.08 -13.35 8.21
C TRP A 143 -2.17 -14.62 9.05
N PRO A 144 -1.50 -15.71 8.64
CA PRO A 144 -1.41 -16.93 9.44
C PRO A 144 -0.79 -16.62 10.81
N GLY A 145 -1.54 -16.87 11.89
CA GLY A 145 -1.12 -16.57 13.26
C GLY A 145 -1.77 -15.33 13.87
N ASP A 146 -2.49 -14.51 13.09
CA ASP A 146 -3.30 -13.41 13.64
C ASP A 146 -4.39 -13.95 14.57
N SER A 147 -4.42 -13.47 15.81
CA SER A 147 -5.51 -13.73 16.73
C SER A 147 -6.78 -13.00 16.31
N PHE A 148 -7.95 -13.56 16.62
CA PHE A 148 -9.24 -12.89 16.40
C PHE A 148 -9.29 -11.49 17.04
N TRP A 149 -8.63 -11.32 18.19
CA TRP A 149 -8.60 -10.06 18.96
C TRP A 149 -7.72 -8.99 18.34
N GLU A 150 -6.67 -9.38 17.62
CA GLU A 150 -5.84 -8.42 16.88
C GLU A 150 -6.67 -7.67 15.83
N ARG A 151 -7.68 -8.29 15.21
CA ARG A 151 -8.57 -7.59 14.25
C ARG A 151 -9.33 -6.38 14.83
N PHE A 152 -9.42 -6.27 16.16
CA PHE A 152 -10.17 -5.22 16.86
C PHE A 152 -9.32 -4.32 17.75
N THR A 153 -7.99 -4.55 17.82
CA THR A 153 -7.02 -3.82 18.67
C THR A 153 -5.87 -3.21 17.83
#